data_AF-A3DJ15-F1
#
_entry.id   AF-A3DJ15-F1
#
_cell.length_a   1.000
_cell.length_b   1.000
_cell.length_c   1.000
_cell.angle_alpha   90.00
_cell.angle_beta   90.00
_cell.angle_gamma   90.00
#
_symmetry.space_group_name_H-M   'P 1'
#
loop_
_entity.id
_entity.type
_entity.pdbx_description
1 polymer ?
#
loop_
_entity_poly.entity_id
_entity_poly.type
_entity_poly.pdbx_seq_one_letter_code
_entity_poly.pdbx_strand_id
1 'polypeptide(L)'
;MKKKVKRTCSNCLKGTAININNDILCIEKGIVSSDYVCSKHRFMPSFSSIKRKIHTCIDCEHFIIFDTSNVEDRAFGICELFTVRKYDGKNKKVCSKFVKRVKKEVC
;
A
#
# COMPACT_ATOMS: atom_id res chain seq x y z
N MET A 1 3.75 14.39 -28.96
CA MET A 1 2.28 14.63 -29.00
C MET A 1 1.68 14.37 -27.61
N LYS A 2 1.15 15.39 -26.91
CA LYS A 2 0.43 15.18 -25.63
C LYS A 2 -1.03 14.82 -25.93
N LYS A 3 -1.45 13.57 -25.72
CA LYS A 3 -2.87 13.16 -25.81
C LYS A 3 -3.67 13.94 -24.76
N LYS A 4 -4.67 14.73 -25.20
CA LYS A 4 -5.61 15.38 -24.29
C LYS A 4 -6.45 14.28 -23.63
N VAL A 5 -6.36 14.14 -22.31
CA VAL A 5 -7.13 13.14 -21.56
C VAL A 5 -8.61 13.56 -21.59
N LYS A 6 -9.49 12.70 -22.12
CA LYS A 6 -10.94 12.94 -22.15
C LYS A 6 -11.48 12.95 -20.73
N ARG A 7 -12.31 13.95 -20.38
CA ARG A 7 -12.99 14.02 -19.08
C ARG A 7 -14.03 12.91 -19.02
N THR A 8 -14.04 12.13 -17.95
CA THR A 8 -14.99 11.05 -17.70
C THR A 8 -15.16 10.85 -16.19
N CYS A 9 -16.24 10.24 -15.75
CA CYS A 9 -16.43 9.91 -14.34
C CYS A 9 -15.38 8.90 -13.86
N SER A 10 -14.77 8.12 -14.76
CA SER A 10 -13.65 7.22 -14.47
C SER A 10 -12.37 7.91 -14.05
N ASN A 11 -12.17 9.17 -14.44
CA ASN A 11 -11.07 9.99 -13.98
C ASN A 11 -11.54 11.17 -13.11
N CYS A 12 -12.74 11.07 -12.52
CA CYS A 12 -13.29 12.09 -11.65
C CYS A 12 -13.03 11.75 -10.17
N LEU A 13 -12.59 12.74 -9.39
CA LEU A 13 -12.42 12.65 -7.93
C LEU A 13 -13.73 12.23 -7.21
N LYS A 14 -14.88 12.55 -7.81
CA LYS A 14 -16.22 12.28 -7.25
C LYS A 14 -16.80 10.93 -7.70
N GLY A 15 -16.07 10.18 -8.50
CA GLY A 15 -16.49 8.87 -9.00
C GLY A 15 -15.81 7.76 -8.20
N THR A 16 -16.57 6.78 -7.75
CA THR A 16 -16.03 5.53 -7.19
C THR A 16 -16.41 4.38 -8.12
N ALA A 17 -15.42 3.65 -8.63
CA ALA A 17 -15.67 2.46 -9.45
C ALA A 17 -16.36 1.38 -8.60
N ILE A 18 -17.41 0.76 -9.16
CA ILE A 18 -18.14 -0.33 -8.52
C ILE A 18 -17.60 -1.64 -9.09
N ASN A 19 -17.41 -2.67 -8.26
CA ASN A 19 -16.84 -3.96 -8.68
C ASN A 19 -17.85 -4.93 -9.34
N ILE A 20 -19.09 -4.48 -9.61
CA ILE A 20 -20.17 -5.35 -10.11
C ILE A 20 -20.29 -5.20 -11.62
N ASN A 21 -20.39 -3.96 -12.09
CA ASN A 21 -20.43 -3.57 -13.49
C ASN A 21 -19.43 -2.42 -13.65
N ASN A 22 -18.90 -2.18 -14.86
CA ASN A 22 -17.99 -1.06 -15.19
C ASN A 22 -18.62 0.35 -15.01
N ASP A 23 -19.57 0.47 -14.11
CA ASP A 23 -20.27 1.66 -13.69
C ASP A 23 -19.52 2.34 -12.53
N ILE A 24 -19.85 3.60 -12.36
CA ILE A 24 -19.23 4.50 -11.40
C ILE A 24 -20.33 5.09 -10.55
N LEU A 25 -20.14 5.00 -9.24
CA LEU A 25 -20.93 5.76 -8.28
C LEU A 25 -20.44 7.20 -8.30
N CYS A 26 -21.17 8.06 -8.99
CA CYS A 26 -20.96 9.51 -8.97
C CYS A 26 -21.73 10.13 -7.80
N ILE A 27 -21.04 10.88 -6.95
CA ILE A 27 -21.66 11.56 -5.79
C ILE A 27 -22.83 12.48 -6.19
N GLU A 28 -22.81 13.05 -7.40
CA GLU A 28 -23.84 14.00 -7.84
C GLU A 28 -25.05 13.36 -8.54
N LYS A 29 -24.87 12.18 -9.15
CA LYS A 29 -25.87 11.58 -10.03
C LYS A 29 -26.23 10.13 -9.68
N GLY A 30 -25.52 9.49 -8.75
CA GLY A 30 -25.66 8.08 -8.45
C GLY A 30 -24.86 7.21 -9.43
N ILE A 31 -25.39 6.05 -9.79
CA ILE A 31 -24.72 5.09 -10.69
C ILE A 31 -24.76 5.62 -12.12
N VAL A 32 -23.59 5.78 -12.73
CA VAL A 32 -23.42 6.26 -14.10
C VAL A 32 -22.40 5.40 -14.84
N SER A 33 -22.49 5.35 -16.17
CA SER A 33 -21.49 4.67 -16.99
C SER A 33 -20.09 5.30 -16.83
N SER A 34 -19.03 4.51 -17.02
CA SER A 34 -17.65 4.99 -16.85
C SER A 34 -17.25 6.14 -17.78
N ASP A 35 -17.92 6.27 -18.93
CA ASP A 35 -17.73 7.31 -19.95
C ASP A 35 -18.58 8.56 -19.73
N TYR A 36 -19.50 8.55 -18.76
CA TYR A 36 -20.33 9.71 -18.39
C TYR A 36 -19.48 10.87 -17.88
N VAL A 37 -19.91 12.12 -18.10
CA VAL A 37 -19.23 13.32 -17.61
C VAL A 37 -20.16 14.11 -16.69
N CYS A 38 -19.85 14.13 -15.39
CA CYS A 38 -20.62 14.93 -14.43
C CYS A 38 -20.39 16.44 -14.63
N SER A 39 -21.42 17.23 -14.32
CA SER A 39 -21.44 18.69 -14.55
C SER A 39 -20.31 19.43 -13.83
N LYS A 40 -19.91 18.97 -12.63
CA LYS A 40 -18.79 19.54 -11.86
C LYS A 40 -17.61 18.56 -11.80
N HIS A 41 -17.19 18.05 -12.97
CA HIS A 41 -16.04 17.16 -13.11
C HIS A 41 -14.77 17.77 -12.50
N ARG A 42 -14.09 16.99 -11.67
CA ARG A 42 -12.76 17.32 -11.13
C ARG A 42 -11.87 16.13 -11.40
N PHE A 43 -10.77 16.34 -12.12
CA PHE A 43 -9.81 15.27 -12.33
C PHE A 43 -9.35 14.69 -11.00
N MET A 44 -9.39 13.36 -10.89
CA MET A 44 -8.74 12.66 -9.80
C MET A 44 -7.25 13.02 -9.89
N PRO A 45 -6.68 13.67 -8.86
CA PRO A 45 -5.25 13.92 -8.84
C PRO A 45 -4.57 12.56 -8.97
N SER A 46 -3.52 12.48 -9.78
CA SER A 46 -2.70 11.28 -9.78
C SER A 46 -2.25 11.07 -8.34
N PHE A 47 -2.79 10.04 -7.68
CA PHE A 47 -2.18 9.50 -6.48
C PHE A 47 -0.84 8.98 -6.97
N SER A 48 0.16 9.85 -7.00
CA SER A 48 1.55 9.54 -7.20
C SER A 48 1.95 8.70 -6.00
N SER A 49 1.60 7.42 -6.10
CA SER A 49 2.16 6.34 -5.31
C SER A 49 2.42 6.74 -3.85
N ILE A 50 1.35 6.88 -3.06
CA ILE A 50 1.46 6.39 -1.68
C ILE A 50 1.61 4.87 -1.84
N LYS A 51 2.80 4.43 -2.29
CA LYS A 51 3.31 3.11 -2.00
C LYS A 51 3.37 3.13 -0.49
N ARG A 52 2.27 2.73 0.17
CA ARG A 52 2.29 2.37 1.58
C ARG A 52 3.43 1.38 1.66
N LYS A 53 4.60 1.81 2.15
CA LYS A 53 5.74 0.93 2.36
C LYS A 53 5.19 -0.11 3.32
N ILE A 54 4.91 -1.30 2.81
CA ILE A 54 4.42 -2.39 3.63
C ILE A 54 5.62 -2.77 4.46
N HIS A 55 5.64 -2.32 5.71
CA HIS A 55 6.66 -2.70 6.66
C HIS A 55 6.54 -4.18 6.94
N THR A 56 7.68 -4.85 6.95
CA THR A 56 7.79 -6.28 7.24
C THR A 56 8.47 -6.47 8.59
N CYS A 57 8.39 -7.67 9.17
CA CYS A 57 8.91 -7.90 10.51
C CYS A 57 10.41 -7.54 10.65
N ILE A 58 11.19 -7.58 9.57
CA ILE A 58 12.60 -7.16 9.57
C ILE A 58 12.79 -5.67 9.91
N ASP A 59 11.79 -4.83 9.64
CA ASP A 59 11.79 -3.41 9.99
C ASP A 59 11.43 -3.18 11.47
N CYS A 60 11.06 -4.22 12.22
CA CYS A 60 10.57 -4.12 13.59
C CYS A 60 11.71 -4.25 14.61
N GLU A 61 11.69 -3.45 15.67
CA GLU A 61 12.65 -3.56 16.78
C GLU A 61 12.53 -4.89 17.52
N HIS A 62 11.30 -5.39 17.70
CA HIS A 62 11.01 -6.66 18.38
C HIS A 62 11.32 -7.92 17.56
N PHE A 63 11.86 -7.77 16.34
CA PHE A 63 12.26 -8.91 15.51
C PHE A 63 13.75 -9.19 15.64
N ILE A 64 14.09 -10.33 16.24
CA ILE A 64 15.47 -10.73 16.49
C ILE A 64 15.91 -11.61 15.32
N ILE A 65 16.89 -11.14 14.56
CA ILE A 65 17.47 -11.85 13.41
C ILE A 65 18.54 -12.80 13.94
N PHE A 66 18.56 -14.05 13.45
CA PHE A 66 19.66 -14.96 13.73
C PHE A 66 20.77 -14.71 12.72
N ASP A 67 21.92 -14.23 13.18
CA ASP A 67 23.07 -13.97 12.33
C ASP A 67 23.76 -15.31 12.02
N THR A 68 23.40 -15.92 10.90
CA THR A 68 24.12 -17.07 10.36
C THR A 68 24.97 -16.61 9.18
N SER A 69 26.11 -17.27 8.97
CA SER A 69 27.08 -16.96 7.90
C SER A 69 26.49 -16.96 6.48
N ASN A 70 25.30 -17.53 6.26
CA ASN A 70 24.60 -17.49 4.98
C ASN A 70 23.79 -16.19 4.80
N VAL A 71 24.02 -15.52 3.66
CA VAL A 71 23.36 -14.25 3.29
C VAL A 71 21.83 -14.40 3.16
N GLU A 72 21.35 -15.59 2.81
CA GLU A 72 19.92 -15.90 2.66
C GLU A 72 19.19 -16.05 4.00
N ASP A 73 19.90 -16.50 5.04
CA ASP A 73 19.34 -16.68 6.39
C ASP A 73 19.26 -15.36 7.18
N ARG A 74 19.86 -14.25 6.68
CA ARG A 74 19.83 -12.93 7.32
C ARG A 74 18.43 -12.30 7.44
N ALA A 75 17.42 -12.93 6.86
CA ALA A 75 16.02 -12.52 7.00
C ALA A 75 15.24 -13.36 8.02
N PHE A 76 15.82 -14.45 8.53
CA PHE A 76 15.13 -15.33 9.46
C PHE A 76 15.37 -14.95 10.91
N GLY A 77 14.32 -15.05 11.71
CA GLY A 77 14.34 -14.60 13.07
C GLY A 77 13.09 -15.02 13.84
N ILE A 78 12.95 -14.47 15.02
CA ILE A 78 11.76 -14.63 15.88
C ILE A 78 11.21 -13.26 16.26
N CYS A 79 9.94 -13.23 16.65
CA CYS A 79 9.35 -12.05 17.27
C CYS A 79 9.20 -12.30 18.75
N GLU A 80 9.94 -11.55 19.55
CA GLU A 80 9.97 -11.65 21.00
C GLU A 80 8.56 -11.58 21.62
N LEU A 81 7.66 -10.82 21.00
CA LEU A 81 6.30 -10.60 21.53
C LEU A 81 5.27 -11.66 21.13
N PHE A 82 5.47 -12.41 20.05
CA PHE A 82 4.39 -13.24 19.47
C PHE A 82 4.78 -14.69 19.19
N THR A 83 6.05 -14.97 18.89
CA THR A 83 6.42 -16.34 18.54
C THR A 83 7.89 -16.63 18.79
N VAL A 84 8.11 -17.77 19.43
CA VAL A 84 9.42 -18.40 19.60
C VAL A 84 9.87 -19.20 18.37
N ARG A 85 9.03 -19.32 17.33
CA ARG A 85 9.34 -20.12 16.12
C ARG A 85 10.08 -19.28 15.08
N LYS A 86 11.16 -19.82 14.50
CA LYS A 86 11.91 -19.19 13.41
C LYS A 86 10.99 -18.97 12.20
N TYR A 87 10.97 -17.76 11.67
CA TYR A 87 10.26 -17.43 10.43
C TYR A 87 11.00 -16.33 9.64
N ASP A 88 10.67 -16.21 8.36
CA ASP A 88 11.22 -15.18 7.46
C ASP A 88 10.56 -13.82 7.70
N GLY A 89 11.32 -12.88 8.26
CA GLY A 89 10.89 -11.52 8.57
C GLY A 89 10.80 -10.59 7.38
N LYS A 90 11.34 -10.96 6.22
CA LYS A 90 11.23 -10.19 4.96
C LYS A 90 9.88 -10.45 4.27
N ASN A 91 9.36 -11.68 4.39
CA ASN A 91 8.09 -12.06 3.77
C ASN A 91 6.87 -11.83 4.69
N LYS A 92 7.07 -11.79 6.02
CA LYS A 92 5.98 -11.59 6.98
C LYS A 92 5.70 -10.10 7.23
N LYS A 93 4.44 -9.70 7.10
CA LYS A 93 3.96 -8.34 7.46
C LYS A 93 4.05 -8.12 8.97
N VAL A 94 4.28 -6.87 9.37
CA VAL A 94 4.32 -6.47 10.78
C VAL A 94 2.97 -6.68 11.49
N CYS A 95 3.02 -6.92 12.79
CA CYS A 95 1.86 -7.04 13.66
C CYS A 95 1.38 -5.66 14.17
N SER A 96 0.33 -5.65 14.98
CA SER A 96 -0.20 -4.43 15.61
C SER A 96 0.73 -3.79 16.65
N LYS A 97 1.77 -4.50 17.11
CA LYS A 97 2.81 -4.00 18.03
C LYS A 97 4.09 -3.59 17.30
N PHE A 98 3.98 -3.17 16.04
CA PHE A 98 5.10 -2.73 15.23
C PHE A 98 5.78 -1.50 15.84
N VAL A 99 7.10 -1.59 16.05
CA VAL A 99 7.96 -0.46 16.37
C VAL A 99 9.07 -0.41 15.33
N LYS A 100 9.16 0.69 14.59
CA LYS A 100 10.10 0.82 13.48
C LYS A 100 11.52 0.93 14.02
N ARG A 101 12.41 0.04 13.55
CA ARG A 101 13.84 0.07 13.87
C ARG A 101 14.48 1.35 13.35
N VAL A 102 15.00 2.17 14.26
CA VAL A 102 15.81 3.34 13.92
C VAL A 102 17.26 2.88 13.75
N LYS A 103 17.80 2.98 12.52
CA LYS A 103 19.25 2.79 12.33
C LYS A 103 19.95 3.98 13.00
N LYS A 104 20.66 3.73 14.10
CA LYS A 104 21.64 4.71 14.61
C LYS A 104 22.79 4.75 13.61
N GLU A 105 22.88 5.83 12.85
CA GLU A 105 24.10 6.16 12.13
C GLU A 105 25.18 6.43 13.18
N VAL A 106 26.16 5.53 13.28
CA VAL A 106 27.36 5.79 14.07
C VAL A 106 28.13 6.86 13.30
N CYS A 107 28.17 8.08 13.83
CA CYS A 107 28.98 9.18 13.30
C CYS A 107 30.46 8.93 13.58
#